data_AF-A0A831M0E3-F1
#
_entry.id   AF-A0A831M0E3-F1
#
_cell.length_a   1.000
_cell.length_b   1.000
_cell.length_c   1.000
_cell.angle_alpha   90.00
_cell.angle_beta   90.00
_cell.angle_gamma   90.00
#
_symmetry.space_group_name_H-M   'P 1'
#
loop_
_entity.id
_entity.type
_entity.pdbx_description
1 polymer ?
#
loop_
_entity_poly.entity_id
_entity_poly.type
_entity_poly.pdbx_seq_one_letter_code
_entity_poly.pdbx_strand_id
1 'polypeptide(L)'
;MKLMSGVLMALAMSLALPAQEPEAEGPPKLKRGLPKKGASEQSTTARPEMTPTTGPPVYKEIITDAEGRVVEEKAGAAGPKLDPVIEKAREVAFQWVDSLPNFLCQQITYRYQSDTKPADFKMKDRVTAELAHEGSKDEFRNVEVNGKKLKKGTPEESGTWSVGEFGSMAADVLNPASRTKFEKRGSETVGARMAKWYDYTVEQANSHWRVSYEGMTIYPAYKGSIWIDEETHRVLRLEMQGREIPAEFAMDKVEMMVEYGRVKIGQREHLMPVKSGSLACKRGTLICVNNQTEYRNYRQFASESTIMTTESTLTFEGVAEEGKKAEAEEKKGKGKK
;
A
#
# COMPACT_ATOMS: atom_id res chain seq x y z
N MET A 1 -53.98 -52.49 -20.09
CA MET A 1 -54.42 -51.48 -19.10
C MET A 1 -53.44 -50.32 -19.14
N LYS A 2 -53.99 -49.09 -19.13
CA LYS A 2 -53.32 -47.79 -19.33
C LYS A 2 -52.05 -47.61 -18.48
N LEU A 3 -51.02 -46.96 -19.04
CA LEU A 3 -50.10 -46.15 -18.26
C LEU A 3 -49.73 -44.89 -19.05
N MET A 4 -50.05 -43.76 -18.42
CA MET A 4 -49.92 -42.41 -18.94
C MET A 4 -48.48 -41.91 -18.85
N SER A 5 -48.17 -41.02 -19.79
CA SER A 5 -47.05 -40.10 -19.80
C SER A 5 -47.06 -39.20 -18.54
N GLY A 6 -45.88 -38.95 -17.98
CA GLY A 6 -45.64 -38.04 -16.88
C GLY A 6 -44.18 -37.62 -16.85
N VAL A 7 -43.85 -36.53 -17.54
CA VAL A 7 -42.57 -35.82 -17.46
C VAL A 7 -42.53 -35.09 -16.12
N LEU A 8 -41.50 -35.36 -15.31
CA LEU A 8 -41.17 -34.52 -14.15
C LEU A 8 -39.77 -33.91 -14.34
N MET A 9 -39.79 -32.59 -14.31
CA MET A 9 -38.70 -31.63 -14.49
C MET A 9 -37.66 -31.78 -13.38
N ALA A 10 -36.39 -32.01 -13.74
CA ALA A 10 -35.29 -32.02 -12.78
C ALA A 10 -34.90 -30.58 -12.43
N LEU A 11 -35.11 -30.19 -11.18
CA LEU A 11 -34.66 -28.93 -10.59
C LEU A 11 -33.15 -29.01 -10.35
N ALA A 12 -32.34 -28.27 -11.10
CA ALA A 12 -30.91 -28.16 -10.84
C ALA A 12 -30.68 -27.18 -9.68
N MET A 13 -30.52 -27.71 -8.46
CA MET A 13 -29.96 -26.96 -7.34
C MET A 13 -28.48 -26.68 -7.62
N SER A 14 -28.14 -25.44 -7.96
CA SER A 14 -26.75 -24.95 -7.90
C SER A 14 -26.36 -24.81 -6.44
N LEU A 15 -25.66 -25.81 -5.91
CA LEU A 15 -24.95 -25.71 -4.64
C LEU A 15 -23.73 -24.81 -4.84
N ALA A 16 -23.83 -23.57 -4.37
CA ALA A 16 -22.66 -22.71 -4.17
C ALA A 16 -21.78 -23.36 -3.10
N LEU A 17 -20.61 -23.85 -3.50
CA LEU A 17 -19.57 -24.32 -2.59
C LEU A 17 -19.10 -23.11 -1.74
N PRO A 18 -19.04 -23.23 -0.39
CA PRO A 18 -18.45 -22.18 0.43
C PRO A 18 -16.96 -22.04 0.07
N ALA A 19 -16.52 -20.79 -0.09
CA ALA A 19 -15.10 -20.47 -0.28
C ALA A 19 -14.30 -21.01 0.91
N GLN A 20 -13.38 -21.94 0.64
CA GLN A 20 -12.42 -22.42 1.64
C GLN A 20 -11.61 -21.23 2.16
N GLU A 21 -11.68 -20.99 3.47
CA GLU A 21 -10.75 -20.10 4.15
C GLU A 21 -9.34 -20.71 3.99
N PRO A 22 -8.34 -19.93 3.52
CA PRO A 22 -7.00 -20.46 3.36
C PRO A 22 -6.45 -20.87 4.73
N GLU A 23 -5.86 -22.07 4.80
CA GLU A 23 -5.06 -22.47 5.96
C GLU A 23 -3.97 -21.41 6.15
N ALA A 24 -4.01 -20.74 7.31
CA ALA A 24 -3.04 -19.72 7.66
C ALA A 24 -1.66 -20.38 7.78
N GLU A 25 -0.81 -20.20 6.77
CA GLU A 25 0.63 -20.33 6.98
C GLU A 25 0.99 -19.50 8.23
N GLY A 26 1.74 -20.12 9.15
CA GLY A 26 2.13 -19.48 10.39
C GLY A 26 2.78 -18.10 10.19
N PRO A 27 2.96 -17.32 11.27
CA PRO A 27 3.38 -15.92 11.19
C PRO A 27 4.58 -15.73 10.27
N PRO A 28 4.62 -14.65 9.46
CA PRO A 28 5.74 -14.39 8.56
C PRO A 28 7.04 -14.41 9.35
N LYS A 29 7.91 -15.36 9.01
CA LYS A 29 9.25 -15.45 9.59
C LYS A 29 10.13 -14.44 8.88
N LEU A 30 10.33 -13.29 9.51
CA LEU A 30 11.37 -12.34 9.10
C LEU A 30 12.71 -13.08 9.10
N LYS A 31 13.36 -13.16 7.93
CA LYS A 31 14.63 -13.87 7.76
C LYS A 31 15.74 -12.98 8.33
N ARG A 32 16.02 -13.11 9.63
CA ARG A 32 17.01 -12.29 10.35
C ARG A 32 18.44 -12.66 9.91
N GLY A 33 19.13 -11.76 9.21
CA GLY A 33 20.60 -11.77 9.11
C GLY A 33 21.24 -11.27 10.42
N LEU A 34 22.16 -12.03 11.03
CA LEU A 34 22.94 -11.58 12.19
C LEU A 34 24.12 -10.69 11.74
N PRO A 35 24.25 -9.44 12.25
CA PRO A 35 25.42 -8.60 11.96
C PRO A 35 26.60 -8.88 12.90
N LYS A 36 27.82 -8.93 12.33
CA LYS A 36 29.09 -8.89 13.08
C LYS A 36 29.40 -7.45 13.52
N LYS A 37 29.83 -7.27 14.78
CA LYS A 37 30.21 -5.98 15.39
C LYS A 37 31.58 -5.51 14.86
N GLY A 38 31.65 -4.24 14.46
CA GLY A 38 32.88 -3.48 14.20
C GLY A 38 32.73 -2.05 14.73
N ALA A 39 33.81 -1.48 15.26
CA ALA A 39 33.89 -0.35 16.18
C ALA A 39 33.46 1.03 15.63
N SER A 40 33.08 1.94 16.54
CA SER A 40 32.67 3.32 16.27
C SER A 40 33.85 4.29 16.18
N GLU A 41 33.74 5.29 15.31
CA GLU A 41 34.40 6.58 15.48
C GLU A 41 33.37 7.70 15.33
N GLN A 42 33.39 8.63 16.30
CA GLN A 42 32.53 9.81 16.38
C GLN A 42 33.03 10.89 15.42
N SER A 43 32.12 11.57 14.73
CA SER A 43 32.41 12.89 14.19
C SER A 43 31.13 13.74 14.09
N THR A 44 31.17 14.88 14.76
CA THR A 44 30.14 15.91 14.82
C THR A 44 30.27 16.87 13.65
N THR A 45 29.19 17.22 12.95
CA THR A 45 29.09 18.53 12.26
C THR A 45 27.64 18.93 11.99
N ALA A 46 27.41 20.24 12.08
CA ALA A 46 26.13 20.93 12.02
C ALA A 46 25.58 21.06 10.59
N ARG A 47 24.25 21.20 10.52
CA ARG A 47 23.39 21.31 9.32
C ARG A 47 23.44 22.71 8.71
N PRO A 48 23.58 22.83 7.38
CA PRO A 48 22.96 23.91 6.63
C PRO A 48 21.80 23.37 5.76
N GLU A 49 20.72 24.14 5.70
CA GLU A 49 19.61 23.96 4.76
C GLU A 49 20.09 24.05 3.31
N MET A 50 19.57 23.20 2.42
CA MET A 50 19.66 23.41 0.98
C MET A 50 18.38 22.99 0.24
N THR A 51 17.93 23.94 -0.58
CA THR A 51 16.94 23.86 -1.66
C THR A 51 17.32 22.87 -2.77
N PRO A 52 16.35 22.38 -3.56
CA PRO A 52 16.58 21.29 -4.51
C PRO A 52 17.34 21.74 -5.76
N THR A 53 18.44 21.05 -6.08
CA THR A 53 19.11 21.12 -7.40
C THR A 53 19.15 19.72 -8.01
N THR A 54 18.70 19.62 -9.25
CA THR A 54 18.67 18.40 -10.08
C THR A 54 20.08 18.04 -10.56
N GLY A 55 20.68 17.04 -9.92
CA GLY A 55 21.96 16.43 -10.28
C GLY A 55 22.45 15.54 -9.13
N PRO A 56 23.33 14.54 -9.37
CA PRO A 56 23.93 13.81 -8.26
C PRO A 56 24.64 14.82 -7.32
N PRO A 57 24.47 14.72 -5.99
CA PRO A 57 25.04 15.70 -5.08
C PRO A 57 26.58 15.60 -5.12
N VAL A 58 27.22 16.61 -5.71
CA VAL A 58 28.65 16.87 -5.49
C VAL A 58 28.73 17.56 -4.13
N TYR A 59 29.06 16.81 -3.09
CA TYR A 59 29.39 17.40 -1.79
C TYR A 59 30.65 18.25 -1.95
N LYS A 60 30.54 19.54 -1.63
CA LYS A 60 31.67 20.46 -1.55
C LYS A 60 32.13 20.49 -0.11
N GLU A 61 33.40 20.18 0.13
CA GLU A 61 34.01 20.38 1.43
C GLU A 61 34.44 21.84 1.53
N ILE A 62 33.84 22.56 2.46
CA ILE A 62 34.12 23.97 2.71
C ILE A 62 35.13 24.01 3.87
N ILE A 63 36.40 24.27 3.55
CA ILE A 63 37.43 24.50 4.56
C ILE A 63 37.29 25.94 5.01
N THR A 64 37.13 26.15 6.33
CA THR A 64 37.04 27.48 6.93
C THR A 64 38.23 27.78 7.83
N ASP A 65 38.61 29.05 7.92
CA ASP A 65 39.64 29.52 8.86
C ASP A 65 39.09 29.59 10.30
N ALA A 66 39.95 29.93 11.26
CA ALA A 66 39.58 30.07 12.66
C ALA A 66 38.50 31.15 12.93
N GLU A 67 38.25 32.03 11.95
CA GLU A 67 37.23 33.07 11.97
C GLU A 67 35.97 32.70 11.16
N GLY A 68 35.88 31.47 10.64
CA GLY A 68 34.71 30.95 9.91
C GLY A 68 34.61 31.42 8.45
N ARG A 69 35.68 31.99 7.88
CA ARG A 69 35.71 32.39 6.46
C ARG A 69 36.11 31.21 5.59
N VAL A 70 35.46 31.05 4.45
CA VAL A 70 35.77 29.98 3.48
C VAL A 70 37.14 30.23 2.86
N VAL A 71 38.08 29.31 3.05
CA VAL A 71 39.46 29.38 2.55
C VAL A 71 39.69 28.46 1.35
N GLU A 72 38.97 27.34 1.25
CA GLU A 72 39.10 26.42 0.13
C GLU A 72 37.77 25.68 -0.12
N GLU A 73 37.41 25.52 -1.40
CA GLU A 73 36.26 24.74 -1.85
C GLU A 73 36.79 23.52 -2.62
N LYS A 74 36.86 22.36 -1.96
CA LYS A 74 37.24 21.10 -2.62
C LYS A 74 35.99 20.35 -3.06
N ALA A 75 36.04 19.77 -4.25
CA ALA A 75 35.16 18.67 -4.60
C ALA A 75 35.41 17.56 -3.57
N GLY A 76 34.45 17.33 -2.68
CA GLY A 76 34.59 16.32 -1.64
C GLY A 76 34.81 14.96 -2.30
N ALA A 77 35.68 14.15 -1.70
CA ALA A 77 36.03 12.83 -2.22
C ALA A 77 34.76 12.04 -2.52
N ALA A 78 34.61 11.59 -3.78
CA ALA A 78 33.48 10.79 -4.19
C ALA A 78 33.27 9.66 -3.16
N GLY A 79 32.19 9.74 -2.39
CA GLY A 79 31.73 8.69 -1.51
C GLY A 79 31.75 7.35 -2.24
N PRO A 80 31.82 6.23 -1.53
CA PRO A 80 32.03 4.92 -2.14
C PRO A 80 31.08 4.73 -3.32
N LYS A 81 31.65 4.41 -4.49
CA LYS A 81 30.89 4.18 -5.71
C LYS A 81 29.84 3.09 -5.43
N LEU A 82 28.57 3.45 -5.52
CA LEU A 82 27.46 2.55 -5.25
C LEU A 82 27.44 1.41 -6.28
N ASP A 83 26.95 0.24 -5.86
CA ASP A 83 26.75 -0.91 -6.73
C ASP A 83 25.84 -0.50 -7.91
N PRO A 84 26.22 -0.74 -9.17
CA PRO A 84 25.41 -0.39 -10.34
C PRO A 84 23.97 -0.92 -10.29
N VAL A 85 23.74 -2.06 -9.62
CA VAL A 85 22.38 -2.62 -9.44
C VAL A 85 21.53 -1.69 -8.57
N ILE A 86 22.10 -1.10 -7.52
CA ILE A 86 21.42 -0.15 -6.63
C ILE A 86 21.10 1.13 -7.38
N GLU A 87 22.06 1.66 -8.15
CA GLU A 87 21.81 2.87 -8.95
C GLU A 87 20.70 2.64 -9.98
N LYS A 88 20.69 1.49 -10.64
CA LYS A 88 19.61 1.19 -11.58
C LYS A 88 18.26 0.97 -10.89
N ALA A 89 18.27 0.32 -9.73
CA ALA A 89 17.06 0.12 -8.93
C ALA A 89 16.46 1.45 -8.45
N ARG A 90 17.28 2.47 -8.15
CA ARG A 90 16.79 3.82 -7.83
C ARG A 90 15.94 4.39 -8.95
N GLU A 91 16.50 4.46 -10.15
CA GLU A 91 15.80 4.98 -11.33
C GLU A 91 14.48 4.25 -11.55
N VAL A 92 14.50 2.92 -11.45
CA VAL A 92 13.34 2.05 -11.67
C VAL A 92 12.29 2.22 -10.57
N ALA A 93 12.69 2.40 -9.31
CA ALA A 93 11.75 2.56 -8.19
C ALA A 93 10.95 3.87 -8.31
N PHE A 94 11.61 4.99 -8.65
CA PHE A 94 10.93 6.26 -8.87
C PHE A 94 9.98 6.20 -10.07
N GLN A 95 10.46 5.65 -11.20
CA GLN A 95 9.61 5.46 -12.38
C GLN A 95 8.43 4.53 -12.11
N TRP A 96 8.60 3.52 -11.26
CA TRP A 96 7.54 2.58 -10.94
C TRP A 96 6.41 3.26 -10.18
N VAL A 97 6.72 4.04 -9.14
CA VAL A 97 5.70 4.81 -8.38
C VAL A 97 4.93 5.75 -9.31
N ASP A 98 5.63 6.48 -10.19
CA ASP A 98 5.00 7.43 -11.12
C ASP A 98 4.20 6.76 -12.26
N SER A 99 4.45 5.47 -12.53
CA SER A 99 3.81 4.73 -13.63
C SER A 99 2.68 3.80 -13.18
N LEU A 100 2.34 3.80 -11.89
CA LEU A 100 1.20 3.04 -11.40
C LEU A 100 -0.09 3.54 -12.07
N PRO A 101 -0.95 2.63 -12.59
CA PRO A 101 -2.24 3.03 -13.12
C PRO A 101 -3.16 3.43 -11.97
N ASN A 102 -4.27 4.09 -12.28
CA ASN A 102 -5.37 4.16 -11.33
C ASN A 102 -5.98 2.76 -11.16
N PHE A 103 -6.03 2.24 -9.94
CA PHE A 103 -6.65 0.95 -9.63
C PHE A 103 -7.46 0.95 -8.33
N LEU A 104 -8.34 -0.04 -8.21
CA LEU A 104 -8.96 -0.47 -6.97
C LEU A 104 -8.39 -1.82 -6.57
N CYS A 105 -8.14 -2.05 -5.28
CA CYS A 105 -7.87 -3.38 -4.75
C CYS A 105 -8.49 -3.56 -3.37
N GLN A 106 -8.62 -4.81 -2.94
CA GLN A 106 -9.05 -5.16 -1.60
C GLN A 106 -7.82 -5.44 -0.74
N GLN A 107 -7.63 -4.65 0.33
CA GLN A 107 -6.63 -4.91 1.36
C GLN A 107 -7.29 -5.69 2.51
N ILE A 108 -6.78 -6.86 2.81
CA ILE A 108 -7.28 -7.74 3.88
C ILE A 108 -6.17 -7.92 4.90
N THR A 109 -6.37 -7.40 6.11
CA THR A 109 -5.41 -7.47 7.21
C THR A 109 -5.94 -8.38 8.31
N TYR A 110 -5.22 -9.47 8.56
CA TYR A 110 -5.42 -10.37 9.68
C TYR A 110 -4.55 -9.90 10.84
N ARG A 111 -5.17 -9.50 11.95
CA ARG A 111 -4.45 -8.98 13.11
C ARG A 111 -4.35 -10.05 14.16
N TYR A 112 -3.14 -10.37 14.57
CA TYR A 112 -2.83 -11.33 15.61
C TYR A 112 -2.25 -10.62 16.83
N GLN A 113 -2.49 -11.18 18.01
CA GLN A 113 -1.90 -10.71 19.25
C GLN A 113 -1.34 -11.90 20.05
N SER A 114 -0.24 -11.66 20.74
CA SER A 114 0.28 -12.54 21.77
C SER A 114 0.56 -11.74 23.03
N ASP A 115 0.38 -12.37 24.19
CA ASP A 115 0.68 -11.86 25.53
C ASP A 115 1.48 -12.89 26.36
N THR A 116 2.10 -13.86 25.70
CA THR A 116 2.79 -15.01 26.32
C THR A 116 4.28 -15.09 25.93
N LYS A 117 5.03 -15.92 26.67
CA LYS A 117 6.41 -16.27 26.37
C LYS A 117 6.59 -17.81 26.46
N PRO A 118 6.96 -18.52 25.37
CA PRO A 118 7.15 -18.01 24.01
C PRO A 118 5.85 -17.44 23.42
N ALA A 119 5.99 -16.57 22.41
CA ALA A 119 4.83 -15.92 21.80
C ALA A 119 3.90 -16.94 21.14
N ASP A 120 2.65 -17.00 21.61
CA ASP A 120 1.53 -17.70 21.00
C ASP A 120 0.59 -16.66 20.36
N PHE A 121 0.61 -16.54 19.03
CA PHE A 121 -0.16 -15.54 18.29
C PHE A 121 -1.56 -16.04 17.98
N LYS A 122 -2.56 -15.39 18.57
CA LYS A 122 -3.98 -15.68 18.31
C LYS A 122 -4.58 -14.61 17.43
N MET A 123 -5.40 -15.03 16.46
CA MET A 123 -6.13 -14.08 15.62
C MET A 123 -7.07 -13.26 16.51
N LYS A 124 -6.97 -11.94 16.41
CA LYS A 124 -7.84 -10.98 17.10
C LYS A 124 -9.05 -10.65 16.24
N ASP A 125 -8.81 -10.28 14.98
CA ASP A 125 -9.84 -9.93 14.02
C ASP A 125 -9.27 -9.91 12.58
N ARG A 126 -10.18 -9.69 11.62
CA ARG A 126 -9.90 -9.44 10.20
C ARG A 126 -10.46 -8.08 9.82
N VAL A 127 -9.61 -7.20 9.29
CA VAL A 127 -9.98 -5.89 8.76
C VAL A 127 -9.88 -5.91 7.24
N THR A 128 -10.96 -5.58 6.55
CA THR A 128 -10.99 -5.45 5.10
C THR A 128 -11.20 -3.98 4.73
N ALA A 129 -10.47 -3.47 3.74
CA ALA A 129 -10.72 -2.17 3.14
C ALA A 129 -10.62 -2.25 1.62
N GLU A 130 -11.43 -1.46 0.92
CA GLU A 130 -11.21 -1.19 -0.50
C GLU A 130 -10.24 0.00 -0.60
N LEU A 131 -9.12 -0.21 -1.26
CA LEU A 131 -8.13 0.82 -1.55
C LEU A 131 -8.34 1.33 -2.97
N ALA A 132 -8.49 2.64 -3.11
CA ALA A 132 -8.53 3.37 -4.37
C ALA A 132 -7.23 4.16 -4.53
N HIS A 133 -6.44 3.82 -5.53
CA HIS A 133 -5.20 4.52 -5.86
C HIS A 133 -5.42 5.43 -7.07
N GLU A 134 -5.35 6.75 -6.87
CA GLU A 134 -5.51 7.74 -7.94
C GLU A 134 -4.32 8.71 -7.96
N GLY A 135 -3.54 8.67 -9.04
CA GLY A 135 -2.30 9.44 -9.15
C GLY A 135 -1.29 9.04 -8.08
N SER A 136 -1.14 9.86 -7.04
CA SER A 136 -0.26 9.61 -5.89
C SER A 136 -1.01 9.47 -4.57
N LYS A 137 -2.34 9.31 -4.62
CA LYS A 137 -3.21 9.27 -3.45
C LYS A 137 -3.83 7.89 -3.27
N ASP A 138 -3.70 7.37 -2.06
CA ASP A 138 -4.43 6.19 -1.60
C ASP A 138 -5.62 6.63 -0.75
N GLU A 139 -6.81 6.15 -1.09
CA GLU A 139 -8.02 6.34 -0.29
C GLU A 139 -8.60 4.99 0.14
N PHE A 140 -8.88 4.86 1.43
CA PHE A 140 -9.51 3.68 2.01
C PHE A 140 -11.01 3.87 2.16
N ARG A 141 -11.78 2.95 1.60
CA ARG A 141 -13.25 2.95 1.60
C ARG A 141 -13.77 1.59 2.07
N ASN A 142 -15.07 1.53 2.36
CA ASN A 142 -15.77 0.28 2.64
C ASN A 142 -15.10 -0.58 3.73
N VAL A 143 -14.63 0.06 4.80
CA VAL A 143 -13.88 -0.63 5.86
C VAL A 143 -14.79 -1.54 6.67
N GLU A 144 -14.38 -2.79 6.83
CA GLU A 144 -15.11 -3.82 7.57
C GLU A 144 -14.21 -4.49 8.61
N VAL A 145 -14.73 -4.64 9.84
CA VAL A 145 -14.07 -5.43 10.90
C VAL A 145 -14.91 -6.67 11.17
N ASN A 146 -14.33 -7.85 10.94
CA ASN A 146 -15.03 -9.14 11.02
C ASN A 146 -16.34 -9.16 10.20
N GLY A 147 -16.31 -8.55 9.00
CA GLY A 147 -17.45 -8.46 8.08
C GLY A 147 -18.51 -7.41 8.47
N LYS A 148 -18.29 -6.62 9.52
CA LYS A 148 -19.19 -5.53 9.91
C LYS A 148 -18.61 -4.19 9.44
N LYS A 149 -19.37 -3.47 8.60
CA LYS A 149 -18.98 -2.14 8.11
C LYS A 149 -18.82 -1.15 9.25
N LEU A 150 -17.73 -0.38 9.22
CA LEU A 150 -17.55 0.79 10.06
C LEU A 150 -18.48 1.92 9.56
N LYS A 151 -19.28 2.49 10.46
CA LYS A 151 -20.23 3.58 10.10
C LYS A 151 -19.51 4.87 9.73
N LYS A 152 -18.39 5.15 10.40
CA LYS A 152 -17.47 6.26 10.18
C LYS A 152 -16.08 5.81 10.61
N GLY A 153 -15.06 6.40 10.00
CA GLY A 153 -13.68 6.24 10.42
C GLY A 153 -12.77 5.58 9.40
N THR A 154 -11.48 5.65 9.65
CA THR A 154 -10.44 5.08 8.79
C THR A 154 -9.99 3.69 9.31
N PRO A 155 -9.29 2.88 8.50
CA PRO A 155 -8.72 1.62 8.98
C PRO A 155 -7.85 1.78 10.24
N GLU A 156 -7.09 2.88 10.34
CA GLU A 156 -6.24 3.22 11.48
C GLU A 156 -7.04 3.40 12.78
N GLU A 157 -8.25 3.96 12.70
CA GLU A 157 -9.13 4.12 13.86
C GLU A 157 -9.67 2.78 14.37
N SER A 158 -9.65 1.74 13.53
CA SER A 158 -10.00 0.37 13.92
C SER A 158 -8.88 -0.36 14.67
N GLY A 159 -7.66 0.21 14.70
CA GLY A 159 -6.45 -0.34 15.34
C GLY A 159 -5.21 -0.30 14.44
N THR A 160 -4.18 -1.10 14.75
CA THR A 160 -2.90 -1.08 14.04
C THR A 160 -3.06 -1.28 12.53
N TRP A 161 -2.48 -0.38 11.75
CA TRP A 161 -2.56 -0.33 10.29
C TRP A 161 -1.23 0.14 9.69
N SER A 162 -0.97 -0.20 8.43
CA SER A 162 0.21 0.23 7.68
C SER A 162 -0.17 0.72 6.29
N VAL A 163 0.69 1.59 5.75
CA VAL A 163 0.56 2.21 4.43
C VAL A 163 1.95 2.33 3.78
N GLY A 164 1.99 2.60 2.48
CA GLY A 164 3.21 2.82 1.71
C GLY A 164 3.73 1.59 0.96
N GLU A 165 2.99 0.48 1.02
CA GLU A 165 3.34 -0.76 0.33
C GLU A 165 3.31 -0.59 -1.19
N PHE A 166 2.64 0.42 -1.77
CA PHE A 166 2.61 0.69 -3.22
C PHE A 166 3.86 1.42 -3.73
N GLY A 167 5.02 1.04 -3.22
CA GLY A 167 6.32 1.44 -3.72
C GLY A 167 6.95 2.66 -3.07
N SER A 168 6.21 3.45 -2.30
CA SER A 168 6.81 4.58 -1.56
C SER A 168 7.89 4.09 -0.58
N MET A 169 7.69 2.95 0.09
CA MET A 169 8.71 2.36 0.97
C MET A 169 9.99 1.98 0.21
N ALA A 170 9.84 1.36 -0.96
CA ALA A 170 10.97 0.96 -1.79
C ALA A 170 11.72 2.18 -2.35
N ALA A 171 10.97 3.18 -2.83
CA ALA A 171 11.51 4.44 -3.31
C ALA A 171 12.24 5.21 -2.19
N ASP A 172 11.71 5.21 -0.97
CA ASP A 172 12.34 5.88 0.18
C ASP A 172 13.68 5.23 0.58
N VAL A 173 13.74 3.90 0.66
CA VAL A 173 15.00 3.17 0.94
C VAL A 173 16.05 3.43 -0.13
N LEU A 174 15.63 3.52 -1.39
CA LEU A 174 16.53 3.76 -2.51
C LEU A 174 16.87 5.26 -2.68
N ASN A 175 16.10 6.17 -2.10
CA ASN A 175 16.32 7.61 -2.24
C ASN A 175 17.74 8.03 -1.78
N PRO A 176 18.51 8.75 -2.61
CA PRO A 176 19.82 9.28 -2.21
C PRO A 176 19.78 10.11 -0.91
N ALA A 177 18.66 10.81 -0.64
CA ALA A 177 18.47 11.59 0.59
C ALA A 177 18.49 10.73 1.85
N SER A 178 18.08 9.46 1.78
CA SER A 178 18.07 8.51 2.91
C SER A 178 19.49 8.07 3.29
N ARG A 179 20.50 8.38 2.46
CA ARG A 179 21.92 8.01 2.66
C ARG A 179 22.10 6.54 3.03
N THR A 180 21.26 5.68 2.46
CA THR A 180 21.19 4.25 2.76
C THR A 180 22.52 3.59 2.45
N LYS A 181 23.07 2.89 3.45
CA LYS A 181 24.28 2.08 3.28
C LYS A 181 23.86 0.67 2.89
N PHE A 182 24.20 0.24 1.69
CA PHE A 182 23.88 -1.09 1.18
C PHE A 182 25.08 -2.03 1.29
N GLU A 183 24.81 -3.28 1.72
CA GLU A 183 25.79 -4.35 1.79
C GLU A 183 25.27 -5.54 0.96
N LYS A 184 26.00 -5.89 -0.10
CA LYS A 184 25.63 -7.01 -0.97
C LYS A 184 25.76 -8.33 -0.21
N ARG A 185 24.71 -9.16 -0.27
CA ARG A 185 24.69 -10.48 0.38
C ARG A 185 24.79 -11.63 -0.61
N GLY A 186 24.12 -11.53 -1.76
CA GLY A 186 24.12 -12.60 -2.75
C GLY A 186 22.94 -12.49 -3.70
N SER A 187 22.42 -13.64 -4.13
CA SER A 187 21.19 -13.72 -4.92
C SER A 187 20.31 -14.83 -4.36
N GLU A 188 19.00 -14.64 -4.41
CA GLU A 188 17.99 -15.59 -3.92
C GLU A 188 16.77 -15.54 -4.85
N THR A 189 16.04 -16.64 -4.96
CA THR A 189 14.76 -16.67 -5.67
C THR A 189 13.64 -16.08 -4.80
N VAL A 190 12.97 -15.05 -5.31
CA VAL A 190 11.75 -14.46 -4.72
C VAL A 190 10.58 -14.74 -5.65
N GLY A 191 9.62 -15.56 -5.21
CA GLY A 191 8.57 -16.08 -6.08
C GLY A 191 9.17 -16.89 -7.23
N ALA A 192 8.98 -16.42 -8.48
CA ALA A 192 9.49 -17.07 -9.68
C ALA A 192 10.67 -16.29 -10.35
N ARG A 193 11.35 -15.42 -9.58
CA ARG A 193 12.35 -14.49 -10.11
C ARG A 193 13.65 -14.58 -9.32
N MET A 194 14.80 -14.51 -10.00
CA MET A 194 16.09 -14.37 -9.33
C MET A 194 16.30 -12.91 -8.93
N ALA A 195 16.71 -12.69 -7.68
CA ALA A 195 16.90 -11.35 -7.13
C ALA A 195 18.29 -11.22 -6.49
N LYS A 196 18.96 -10.09 -6.74
CA LYS A 196 20.10 -9.65 -5.93
C LYS A 196 19.61 -9.20 -4.56
N TRP A 197 20.23 -9.72 -3.51
CA TRP A 197 19.91 -9.42 -2.13
C TRP A 197 20.97 -8.50 -1.51
N TYR A 198 20.50 -7.41 -0.91
CA TYR A 198 21.30 -6.47 -0.13
C TYR A 198 20.72 -6.33 1.26
N ASP A 199 21.57 -6.30 2.28
CA ASP A 199 21.21 -5.71 3.56
C ASP A 199 21.43 -4.19 3.49
N TYR A 200 20.73 -3.45 4.33
CA TYR A 200 20.93 -2.01 4.39
C TYR A 200 20.69 -1.42 5.78
N THR A 201 21.22 -0.22 5.98
CA THR A 201 20.98 0.61 7.18
C THR A 201 20.72 2.06 6.80
N VAL A 202 19.77 2.69 7.49
CA VAL A 202 19.43 4.11 7.42
C VAL A 202 19.53 4.71 8.82
N GLU A 203 20.35 5.73 8.95
CA GLU A 203 20.54 6.46 10.21
C GLU A 203 19.31 7.32 10.52
N GLN A 204 19.04 7.56 11.81
CA GLN A 204 17.85 8.31 12.26
C GLN A 204 17.71 9.68 11.56
N ALA A 205 18.84 10.40 11.39
CA ALA A 205 18.87 11.72 10.78
C ALA A 205 18.42 11.77 9.31
N ASN A 206 18.38 10.62 8.62
CA ASN A 206 17.95 10.50 7.23
C ASN A 206 16.68 9.64 7.08
N SER A 207 16.04 9.28 8.21
CA SER A 207 14.87 8.41 8.21
C SER A 207 13.60 9.21 7.94
N HIS A 208 12.84 8.79 6.93
CA HIS A 208 11.48 9.27 6.68
C HIS A 208 10.42 8.27 7.14
N TRP A 209 10.82 7.15 7.75
CA TRP A 209 9.89 6.12 8.20
C TRP A 209 9.12 6.58 9.43
N ARG A 210 7.85 6.96 9.21
CA ARG A 210 6.96 7.44 10.26
C ARG A 210 6.32 6.27 11.01
N VAL A 211 6.55 6.17 12.31
CA VAL A 211 5.88 5.22 13.20
C VAL A 211 5.07 6.00 14.23
N SER A 212 3.78 5.69 14.37
CA SER A 212 2.89 6.37 15.32
C SER A 212 2.17 5.38 16.22
N TYR A 213 2.10 5.69 17.52
CA TYR A 213 1.36 4.90 18.50
C TYR A 213 0.92 5.78 19.67
N GLU A 214 -0.32 5.64 20.13
CA GLU A 214 -0.91 6.39 21.26
C GLU A 214 -0.64 7.92 21.18
N GLY A 215 -0.75 8.51 19.99
CA GLY A 215 -0.56 9.94 19.75
C GLY A 215 0.90 10.41 19.65
N MET A 216 1.87 9.54 19.92
CA MET A 216 3.29 9.83 19.72
C MET A 216 3.73 9.37 18.33
N THR A 217 4.54 10.19 17.65
CA THR A 217 5.17 9.86 16.36
C THR A 217 6.69 9.90 16.50
N ILE A 218 7.37 8.91 15.92
CA ILE A 218 8.82 8.85 15.81
C ILE A 218 9.26 8.55 14.37
N TYR A 219 10.52 8.87 14.08
CA TYR A 219 11.23 8.51 12.86
C TYR A 219 12.49 7.72 13.24
N PRO A 220 12.39 6.42 13.52
CA PRO A 220 13.51 5.65 14.04
C PRO A 220 14.57 5.47 12.95
N ALA A 221 15.83 5.30 13.35
CA ALA A 221 16.80 4.65 12.48
C ALA A 221 16.25 3.26 12.10
N TYR A 222 16.66 2.70 10.97
CA TYR A 222 16.21 1.36 10.61
C TYR A 222 17.23 0.61 9.79
N LYS A 223 17.07 -0.70 9.78
CA LYS A 223 17.84 -1.60 8.93
C LYS A 223 16.91 -2.64 8.31
N GLY A 224 17.38 -3.33 7.30
CA GLY A 224 16.62 -4.42 6.73
C GLY A 224 17.33 -5.04 5.55
N SER A 225 16.53 -5.65 4.68
CA SER A 225 17.00 -6.33 3.49
C SER A 225 16.11 -5.97 2.31
N ILE A 226 16.71 -5.86 1.13
CA ILE A 226 16.03 -5.54 -0.13
C ILE A 226 16.43 -6.56 -1.18
N TRP A 227 15.45 -7.06 -1.92
CA TRP A 227 15.64 -8.01 -3.01
C TRP A 227 15.26 -7.34 -4.32
N ILE A 228 16.23 -7.19 -5.21
CA ILE A 228 16.12 -6.48 -6.49
C ILE A 228 16.22 -7.51 -7.60
N ASP A 229 15.19 -7.56 -8.44
CA ASP A 229 15.12 -8.42 -9.60
C ASP A 229 16.31 -8.24 -10.55
N GLU A 230 16.96 -9.33 -10.97
CA GLU A 230 18.18 -9.25 -11.79
C GLU A 230 17.95 -8.68 -13.20
N GLU A 231 16.77 -8.88 -13.77
CA GLU A 231 16.47 -8.47 -15.15
C GLU A 231 15.93 -7.05 -15.22
N THR A 232 14.96 -6.74 -14.36
CA THR A 232 14.17 -5.51 -14.40
C THR A 232 14.61 -4.47 -13.39
N HIS A 233 15.47 -4.84 -12.44
CA HIS A 233 15.93 -3.98 -11.35
C HIS A 233 14.79 -3.44 -10.47
N ARG A 234 13.61 -4.08 -10.52
CA ARG A 234 12.49 -3.78 -9.62
C ARG A 234 12.68 -4.45 -8.27
N VAL A 235 12.20 -3.80 -7.21
CA VAL A 235 12.18 -4.39 -5.87
C VAL A 235 11.09 -5.45 -5.81
N LEU A 236 11.46 -6.68 -5.43
CA LEU A 236 10.53 -7.82 -5.28
C LEU A 236 10.14 -8.06 -3.83
N ARG A 237 11.01 -7.70 -2.89
CA ARG A 237 10.77 -7.80 -1.45
C ARG A 237 11.55 -6.71 -0.72
N LEU A 238 10.95 -6.19 0.34
CA LEU A 238 11.59 -5.25 1.26
C LEU A 238 11.24 -5.65 2.69
N GLU A 239 12.24 -5.66 3.56
CA GLU A 239 12.09 -5.80 5.01
C GLU A 239 12.66 -4.57 5.72
N MET A 240 12.05 -4.16 6.82
CA MET A 240 12.43 -3.02 7.66
C MET A 240 12.31 -3.38 9.14
N GLN A 241 13.28 -2.96 9.94
CA GLN A 241 13.32 -3.12 11.39
C GLN A 241 13.79 -1.82 12.05
N GLY A 242 12.99 -1.31 12.99
CA GLY A 242 13.30 -0.14 13.79
C GLY A 242 14.53 -0.34 14.67
N ARG A 243 15.35 0.70 14.73
CA ARG A 243 16.56 0.82 15.55
C ARG A 243 16.49 2.15 16.29
N GLU A 244 17.18 2.22 17.42
CA GLU A 244 17.27 3.46 18.22
C GLU A 244 15.89 4.03 18.56
N ILE A 245 14.95 3.13 18.86
CA ILE A 245 13.60 3.53 19.27
C ILE A 245 13.69 4.17 20.67
N PRO A 246 13.24 5.43 20.83
CA PRO A 246 13.32 6.14 22.09
C PRO A 246 12.68 5.38 23.25
N ALA A 247 13.18 5.58 24.47
CA ALA A 247 12.72 4.84 25.65
C ALA A 247 11.29 5.21 26.06
N GLU A 248 10.92 6.47 25.79
CA GLU A 248 9.60 7.05 25.98
C GLU A 248 8.57 6.57 24.96
N PHE A 249 9.01 5.99 23.84
CA PHE A 249 8.09 5.37 22.89
C PHE A 249 7.64 4.00 23.43
N ALA A 250 6.33 3.76 23.43
CA ALA A 250 5.73 2.59 24.07
C ALA A 250 6.07 1.26 23.37
N MET A 251 6.51 1.29 22.11
CA MET A 251 7.00 0.10 21.40
C MET A 251 8.52 0.03 21.49
N ASP A 252 9.07 -1.16 21.76
CA ASP A 252 10.52 -1.41 21.70
C ASP A 252 10.93 -2.25 20.49
N LYS A 253 9.94 -2.73 19.74
CA LYS A 253 10.11 -3.48 18.51
C LYS A 253 9.08 -3.04 17.49
N VAL A 254 9.52 -2.70 16.29
CA VAL A 254 8.68 -2.38 15.13
C VAL A 254 9.36 -2.94 13.89
N GLU A 255 8.67 -3.79 13.15
CA GLU A 255 9.15 -4.45 11.93
C GLU A 255 8.07 -4.40 10.86
N MET A 256 8.47 -4.27 9.59
CA MET A 256 7.58 -4.31 8.43
C MET A 256 8.21 -5.11 7.30
N MET A 257 7.36 -5.71 6.45
CA MET A 257 7.78 -6.32 5.20
C MET A 257 6.71 -6.14 4.12
N VAL A 258 7.15 -6.14 2.86
CA VAL A 258 6.29 -6.18 1.69
C VAL A 258 6.92 -7.08 0.63
N GLU A 259 6.08 -7.89 -0.01
CA GLU A 259 6.41 -8.70 -1.17
C GLU A 259 5.54 -8.30 -2.36
N TYR A 260 6.20 -8.20 -3.52
CA TYR A 260 5.59 -7.76 -4.77
C TYR A 260 5.44 -8.92 -5.75
N GLY A 261 4.28 -8.98 -6.40
CA GLY A 261 3.93 -10.00 -7.38
C GLY A 261 3.35 -9.38 -8.65
N ARG A 262 3.35 -10.15 -9.73
CA ARG A 262 2.71 -9.74 -10.98
C ARG A 262 1.20 -9.88 -10.84
N VAL A 263 0.50 -8.80 -11.16
CA VAL A 263 -0.97 -8.73 -11.12
C VAL A 263 -1.47 -8.11 -12.41
N LYS A 264 -2.51 -8.69 -12.99
CA LYS A 264 -3.17 -8.15 -14.18
C LYS A 264 -4.17 -7.06 -13.76
N ILE A 265 -4.00 -5.86 -14.31
CA ILE A 265 -4.91 -4.73 -14.13
C ILE A 265 -5.36 -4.28 -15.52
N GLY A 266 -6.63 -4.53 -15.86
CA GLY A 266 -7.11 -4.37 -17.23
C GLY A 266 -6.41 -5.34 -18.18
N GLN A 267 -5.72 -4.82 -19.20
CA GLN A 267 -5.01 -5.63 -20.20
C GLN A 267 -3.50 -5.73 -19.96
N ARG A 268 -2.96 -5.08 -18.92
CA ARG A 268 -1.52 -5.03 -18.64
C ARG A 268 -1.20 -5.75 -17.33
N GLU A 269 -0.01 -6.31 -17.27
CA GLU A 269 0.55 -6.82 -16.01
C GLU A 269 1.37 -5.73 -15.33
N HIS A 270 1.20 -5.62 -14.02
CA HIS A 270 1.90 -4.68 -13.17
C HIS A 270 2.54 -5.43 -11.99
N LEU A 271 3.66 -4.90 -11.49
CA LEU A 271 4.24 -5.39 -10.25
C LEU A 271 3.54 -4.65 -9.11
N MET A 272 2.81 -5.37 -8.27
CA MET A 272 1.94 -4.83 -7.22
C MET A 272 2.20 -5.54 -5.89
N PRO A 273 1.89 -4.92 -4.75
CA PRO A 273 1.88 -5.62 -3.47
C PRO A 273 0.97 -6.85 -3.53
N VAL A 274 1.46 -7.99 -3.08
CA VAL A 274 0.63 -9.20 -2.93
C VAL A 274 0.52 -9.65 -1.48
N LYS A 275 1.56 -9.36 -0.70
CA LYS A 275 1.65 -9.67 0.72
C LYS A 275 2.43 -8.59 1.44
N SER A 276 1.99 -8.23 2.64
CA SER A 276 2.77 -7.42 3.58
C SER A 276 2.56 -7.93 5.00
N GLY A 277 3.39 -7.46 5.92
CA GLY A 277 3.21 -7.76 7.33
C GLY A 277 3.94 -6.78 8.22
N SER A 278 3.46 -6.66 9.45
CA SER A 278 4.08 -5.82 10.46
C SER A 278 4.06 -6.47 11.83
N LEU A 279 5.13 -6.33 12.59
CA LEU A 279 5.21 -6.79 13.98
C LEU A 279 5.55 -5.61 14.88
N ALA A 280 4.81 -5.41 15.95
CA ALA A 280 5.17 -4.46 17.00
C ALA A 280 5.03 -5.10 18.39
N CYS A 281 5.96 -4.82 19.30
CA CYS A 281 5.89 -5.29 20.68
C CYS A 281 5.96 -4.12 21.65
N LYS A 282 5.09 -4.16 22.67
CA LYS A 282 4.97 -3.12 23.68
C LYS A 282 6.04 -3.32 24.75
N ARG A 283 6.84 -2.27 24.94
CA ARG A 283 7.94 -2.20 25.90
C ARG A 283 7.48 -2.61 27.30
N GLY A 284 8.29 -3.44 27.96
CA GLY A 284 8.03 -3.87 29.34
C GLY A 284 6.85 -4.84 29.51
N THR A 285 6.28 -5.36 28.43
CA THR A 285 5.18 -6.33 28.46
C THR A 285 5.49 -7.53 27.56
N LEU A 286 4.64 -8.56 27.60
CA LEU A 286 4.66 -9.65 26.62
C LEU A 286 3.76 -9.38 25.41
N ILE A 287 3.15 -8.20 25.33
CA ILE A 287 2.18 -7.86 24.30
C ILE A 287 2.90 -7.60 22.98
N CYS A 288 2.66 -8.45 21.99
CA CYS A 288 3.08 -8.24 20.62
C CYS A 288 1.86 -8.34 19.69
N VAL A 289 1.79 -7.45 18.71
CA VAL A 289 0.82 -7.49 17.61
C VAL A 289 1.54 -7.85 16.32
N ASN A 290 0.95 -8.76 15.56
CA ASN A 290 1.46 -9.20 14.27
C ASN A 290 0.33 -9.10 13.25
N ASN A 291 0.48 -8.22 12.28
CA ASN A 291 -0.47 -8.06 11.19
C ASN A 291 0.07 -8.77 9.96
N GLN A 292 -0.80 -9.53 9.30
CA GLN A 292 -0.55 -10.11 7.99
C GLN A 292 -1.56 -9.52 7.02
N THR A 293 -1.08 -8.96 5.93
CA THR A 293 -1.92 -8.26 4.97
C THR A 293 -1.77 -8.87 3.59
N GLU A 294 -2.89 -9.03 2.91
CA GLU A 294 -2.97 -9.49 1.54
C GLU A 294 -3.71 -8.48 0.68
N TYR A 295 -3.29 -8.39 -0.57
CA TYR A 295 -3.93 -7.52 -1.56
C TYR A 295 -4.53 -8.38 -2.66
N ARG A 296 -5.85 -8.26 -2.83
CA ARG A 296 -6.63 -9.08 -3.75
C ARG A 296 -7.49 -8.20 -4.65
N ASN A 297 -8.07 -8.81 -5.70
CA ASN A 297 -9.12 -8.21 -6.52
C ASN A 297 -8.73 -6.85 -7.14
N TYR A 298 -7.47 -6.74 -7.58
CA TYR A 298 -6.99 -5.58 -8.34
C TYR A 298 -7.78 -5.40 -9.63
N ARG A 299 -8.27 -4.18 -9.88
CA ARG A 299 -9.04 -3.82 -11.07
C ARG A 299 -8.86 -2.36 -11.43
N GLN A 300 -9.05 -2.00 -12.69
CA GLN A 300 -9.11 -0.59 -13.09
C GLN A 300 -10.35 0.08 -12.50
N PHE A 301 -10.31 1.40 -12.34
CA PHE A 301 -11.54 2.16 -12.09
C PHE A 301 -12.49 1.95 -13.26
N ALA A 302 -13.61 1.30 -13.01
CA ALA A 302 -14.74 1.34 -13.93
C ALA A 302 -15.52 2.62 -13.63
N SER A 303 -15.72 3.48 -14.62
CA SER A 303 -16.74 4.52 -14.50
C SER A 303 -18.10 3.84 -14.50
N GLU A 304 -18.70 3.62 -13.33
CA GLU A 304 -20.15 3.36 -13.28
C GLU A 304 -20.87 4.68 -13.57
N SER A 305 -21.18 4.93 -14.84
CA SER A 305 -22.18 5.93 -15.20
C SER A 305 -23.56 5.33 -14.93
N THR A 306 -24.08 5.49 -13.72
CA THR A 306 -25.53 5.32 -13.50
C THR A 306 -26.21 6.57 -14.05
N ILE A 307 -26.59 6.54 -15.33
CA ILE A 307 -27.53 7.52 -15.87
C ILE A 307 -28.88 7.24 -15.21
N MET A 308 -29.22 8.00 -14.16
CA MET A 308 -30.60 8.09 -13.71
C MET A 308 -31.34 9.00 -14.69
N THR A 309 -31.90 8.42 -15.76
CA THR A 309 -32.92 9.10 -16.54
C THR A 309 -34.12 9.33 -15.62
N THR A 310 -34.25 10.55 -15.12
CA THR A 310 -35.50 11.01 -14.52
C THR A 310 -36.38 11.45 -15.68
N GLU A 311 -37.31 10.60 -16.11
CA GLU A 311 -38.40 11.05 -16.98
C GLU A 311 -39.21 12.07 -16.19
N SER A 312 -38.98 13.35 -16.48
CA SER A 312 -39.78 14.44 -15.94
C SER A 312 -40.98 14.61 -16.87
N THR A 313 -42.10 13.97 -16.53
CA THR A 313 -43.37 14.23 -17.19
C THR A 313 -43.89 15.58 -16.71
N LEU A 314 -43.73 16.63 -17.51
CA LEU A 314 -44.37 17.92 -17.27
C LEU A 314 -45.86 17.79 -17.66
N THR A 315 -46.71 17.51 -16.68
CA THR A 315 -48.17 17.66 -16.83
C THR A 315 -48.54 19.13 -16.67
N PHE A 316 -48.97 19.77 -17.75
CA PHE A 316 -49.60 21.08 -17.68
C PHE A 316 -51.06 20.90 -17.21
N GLU A 317 -51.35 21.30 -15.97
CA GLU A 317 -52.73 21.43 -15.48
C GLU A 317 -53.41 22.61 -16.17
N GLY A 318 -54.62 22.35 -16.66
CA GLY A 318 -55.36 23.21 -17.56
C GLY A 318 -55.77 24.55 -16.97
N VAL A 319 -55.62 25.59 -17.80
CA VAL A 319 -56.38 26.82 -17.67
C VAL A 319 -57.80 26.52 -18.13
N ALA A 320 -58.75 26.62 -17.21
CA ALA A 320 -60.16 26.64 -17.52
C ALA A 320 -60.49 27.89 -18.35
N GLU A 321 -60.93 27.71 -19.59
CA GLU A 321 -61.78 28.68 -20.27
C GLU A 321 -63.18 28.09 -20.43
N GLU A 322 -64.13 28.75 -19.78
CA GLU A 322 -65.55 28.58 -20.00
C GLU A 322 -65.92 28.97 -21.44
N GLY A 323 -66.78 28.16 -22.04
CA GLY A 323 -67.68 28.63 -23.10
C GLY A 323 -67.49 27.96 -24.45
N LYS A 324 -68.28 26.91 -24.70
CA LYS A 324 -69.51 27.05 -25.50
C LYS A 324 -70.20 25.71 -25.70
N LYS A 325 -71.49 25.71 -25.36
CA LYS A 325 -72.55 24.88 -25.93
C LYS A 325 -72.35 24.66 -27.43
N ALA A 326 -72.43 23.41 -27.90
CA ALA A 326 -73.31 22.99 -29.00
C ALA A 326 -73.13 21.49 -29.30
N GLU A 327 -74.24 20.76 -29.14
CA GLU A 327 -74.70 19.65 -29.98
C GLU A 327 -73.74 18.50 -30.31
N ALA A 328 -73.99 17.38 -29.62
CA ALA A 328 -74.12 16.12 -30.30
C ALA A 328 -75.36 16.14 -31.22
N GLU A 329 -75.25 15.38 -32.30
CA GLU A 329 -76.25 15.02 -33.30
C GLU A 329 -76.21 15.79 -34.63
N GLU A 330 -76.40 14.99 -35.69
CA GLU A 330 -76.62 15.37 -37.07
C GLU A 330 -75.38 15.59 -37.96
N LYS A 331 -74.83 14.47 -38.44
CA LYS A 331 -74.62 14.28 -39.89
C LYS A 331 -74.66 12.82 -40.30
N LYS A 332 -75.85 12.23 -40.14
CA LYS A 332 -76.40 11.37 -41.19
C LYS A 332 -76.99 12.30 -42.25
N GLY A 333 -76.55 12.19 -43.50
CA GLY A 333 -77.39 12.57 -44.65
C GLY A 333 -76.89 13.70 -45.56
N LYS A 334 -76.37 13.27 -46.71
CA LYS A 334 -76.72 13.73 -48.08
C LYS A 334 -76.27 15.10 -48.62
N GLY A 335 -75.84 15.02 -49.89
CA GLY A 335 -75.84 16.07 -50.92
C GLY A 335 -74.42 16.53 -51.23
N LYS A 336 -73.75 16.18 -52.34
CA LYS A 336 -74.16 16.14 -53.75
C LYS A 336 -74.79 17.45 -54.23
N LYS A 337 -73.96 18.48 -54.40
CA LYS A 337 -73.76 19.21 -55.66
C LYS A 337 -72.66 20.24 -55.49
#